data_AF-A0A1G6TES0-F1
#
_entry.id   AF-A0A1G6TES0-F1
#
_cell.length_a   1.000
_cell.length_b   1.000
_cell.length_c   1.000
_cell.angle_alpha   90.00
_cell.angle_beta   90.00
_cell.angle_gamma   90.00
#
_symmetry.space_group_name_H-M   'P 1'
#
loop_
_entity.id
_entity.type
_entity.pdbx_description
1 polymer ?
#
loop_
_entity_poly.entity_id
_entity_poly.type
_entity_poly.pdbx_seq_one_letter_code
_entity_poly.pdbx_strand_id
1 'polypeptide(L)' 'MSERGRWHTGLRELPVLVTLHPSALLRGDPAERESAYAQWLADLERAGEYLA' A
#
# COMPACT_ATOMS: atom_id res chain seq x y z
N MET A 1 -3.31 5.84 -10.38
CA MET A 1 -3.02 4.89 -9.28
C MET A 1 -2.33 3.61 -9.79
N SER A 2 -1.45 3.70 -10.79
CA SER A 2 -0.86 2.51 -11.48
C SER A 2 0.23 1.79 -10.68
N GLU A 3 0.88 2.49 -9.74
CA GLU A 3 2.08 1.98 -9.06
C GLU A 3 1.80 1.33 -7.70
N ARG A 4 0.53 1.32 -7.26
CA ARG A 4 0.15 0.80 -5.93
C ARG A 4 0.28 -0.72 -5.89
N GLY A 5 0.80 -1.27 -4.80
CA GLY A 5 0.98 -2.71 -4.59
C GLY A 5 2.13 -3.34 -5.40
N ARG A 6 2.96 -2.51 -6.04
CA ARG A 6 4.12 -2.95 -6.84
C ARG A 6 5.42 -2.70 -6.08
N TRP A 7 6.35 -3.63 -6.22
CA TRP A 7 7.71 -3.49 -5.72
C TRP A 7 8.55 -2.65 -6.69
N HIS A 8 9.34 -1.75 -6.13
CA HIS A 8 10.29 -0.91 -6.84
C HIS A 8 11.68 -1.03 -6.23
N THR A 9 12.70 -0.82 -7.05
CA THR A 9 14.07 -0.67 -6.56
C THR A 9 14.29 0.77 -6.10
N GLY A 10 14.45 0.96 -4.80
CA GLY A 10 14.73 2.25 -4.18
C GLY A 10 16.22 2.60 -4.19
N LEU A 11 16.55 3.68 -3.48
CA LEU A 11 17.94 4.08 -3.25
C LEU A 11 18.71 2.95 -2.55
N ARG A 12 19.95 2.73 -2.97
CA ARG A 12 20.84 1.68 -2.43
C ARG A 12 20.27 0.27 -2.57
N GLU A 13 19.52 0.02 -3.65
CA GLU A 13 18.93 -1.28 -3.98
C GLU A 13 17.93 -1.83 -2.94
N LEU A 14 17.45 -0.97 -2.04
CA LEU A 14 16.43 -1.36 -1.08
C LEU A 14 15.08 -1.51 -1.78
N PRO A 15 14.36 -2.63 -1.57
CA PRO A 15 13.03 -2.79 -2.14
C PRO A 15 12.05 -1.84 -1.45
N VAL A 16 11.25 -1.15 -2.27
CA VAL A 16 10.25 -0.18 -1.84
C VAL A 16 8.89 -0.63 -2.34
N LEU A 17 7.95 -0.79 -1.43
CA LEU A 17 6.55 -1.04 -1.76
C LEU A 17 5.76 0.26 -1.67
N VAL A 18 5.03 0.60 -2.74
CA VAL A 18 4.16 1.79 -2.76
C VAL A 18 2.74 1.40 -2.37
N THR A 19 2.21 2.03 -1.34
CA THR A 19 0.79 1.90 -0.94
C THR A 19 0.16 3.27 -0.67
N LEU A 20 -1.11 3.28 -0.26
CA LEU A 20 -1.84 4.48 0.15
C LEU A 20 -1.33 5.02 1.49
N HIS A 21 -1.36 6.34 1.65
CA HIS A 21 -1.18 6.96 2.97
C HIS A 21 -2.45 6.77 3.82
N PRO A 22 -2.36 6.31 5.09
CA PRO A 22 -3.54 5.94 5.90
C PRO A 22 -4.60 7.04 6.03
N SER A 23 -4.19 8.32 6.05
CA SER A 23 -5.16 9.43 6.13
C SER A 23 -6.14 9.50 4.96
N ALA A 24 -5.80 8.95 3.79
CA ALA A 24 -6.72 8.94 2.65
C ALA A 24 -7.88 7.94 2.83
N LEU A 25 -7.78 6.97 3.75
CA LEU A 25 -8.92 6.14 4.16
C LEU A 25 -10.01 6.94 4.87
N LEU A 26 -9.64 8.06 5.50
CA LEU A 26 -10.56 8.92 6.25
C LEU A 26 -11.08 10.09 5.42
N ARG A 27 -10.43 10.40 4.31
CA ARG A 27 -10.69 11.59 3.48
C ARG A 27 -11.25 11.25 2.09
N GLY A 28 -11.19 9.99 1.68
CA GLY A 28 -11.80 9.51 0.44
C GLY A 28 -13.32 9.36 0.55
N ASP A 29 -13.94 8.84 -0.50
CA ASP A 29 -15.37 8.54 -0.50
C ASP A 29 -15.69 7.52 0.62
N PRO A 30 -16.61 7.84 1.55
CA PRO A 30 -17.03 6.89 2.59
C PRO A 30 -17.54 5.56 2.05
N ALA A 31 -18.16 5.54 0.86
CA ALA A 31 -18.65 4.32 0.22
C ALA A 31 -17.51 3.39 -0.22
N GLU A 32 -16.33 3.95 -0.52
CA GLU A 32 -15.14 3.19 -0.95
C GLU A 32 -14.24 2.77 0.22
N ARG A 33 -14.49 3.28 1.43
CA ARG A 33 -13.59 3.12 2.59
C ARG A 33 -13.22 1.67 2.87
N GLU A 34 -14.20 0.76 2.88
CA GLU A 34 -13.95 -0.65 3.18
C GLU A 34 -13.10 -1.32 2.11
N SER A 35 -13.39 -1.05 0.83
CA SER A 35 -12.60 -1.55 -0.30
C SER A 35 -11.17 -0.98 -0.29
N ALA A 36 -11.01 0.31 0.01
CA ALA A 36 -9.72 0.97 0.13
C ALA A 36 -8.91 0.43 1.31
N TYR A 37 -9.56 0.13 2.44
CA TYR A 37 -8.94 -0.49 3.61
C TYR A 37 -8.46 -1.92 3.31
N ALA A 38 -9.28 -2.73 2.64
CA ALA A 38 -8.90 -4.08 2.24
C ALA A 38 -7.69 -4.09 1.30
N GLN A 39 -7.66 -3.19 0.30
CA GLN A 39 -6.51 -3.03 -0.59
C GLN A 39 -5.25 -2.57 0.15
N TRP A 40 -5.40 -1.65 1.11
CA TRP A 40 -4.30 -1.20 1.94
C TRP A 40 -3.70 -2.35 2.77
N LEU A 41 -4.53 -3.19 3.39
CA LEU A 41 -4.06 -4.37 4.10
C LEU A 41 -3.32 -5.34 3.19
N ALA A 42 -3.87 -5.63 2.00
CA ALA A 42 -3.24 -6.54 1.04
C ALA A 42 -1.88 -6.03 0.52
N ASP A 43 -1.67 -4.71 0.51
CA ASP A 43 -0.35 -4.13 0.25
C ASP A 43 0.58 -4.36 1.45
N LEU A 44 0.12 -4.11 2.69
CA LEU A 44 0.96 -4.30 3.88
C LEU A 44 1.35 -5.75 4.14
N GLU A 45 0.46 -6.71 3.87
CA GLU A 45 0.77 -8.14 3.96
C GLU A 45 1.96 -8.52 3.07
N ARG A 46 2.02 -7.98 1.84
CA ARG A 46 3.18 -8.16 0.95
C ARG A 46 4.46 -7.60 1.56
N ALA A 47 4.39 -6.44 2.23
CA ALA A 47 5.56 -5.90 2.92
C ALA A 47 6.01 -6.79 4.09
N GLY A 48 5.07 -7.46 4.77
CA GLY A 48 5.36 -8.42 5.83
C GLY A 48 6.20 -9.62 5.37
N GLU A 49 6.00 -10.09 4.14
CA GLU A 49 6.80 -11.18 3.54
C GLU A 49 8.30 -10.83 3.46
N TYR A 50 8.65 -9.56 3.39
CA TYR A 50 10.05 -9.11 3.32
C TYR A 50 10.75 -9.10 4.69
N LEU A 51 10.00 -9.19 5.79
CA LEU A 51 10.53 -9.17 7.16
C LEU A 51 10.74 -10.58 7.74
N ALA A 52 10.27 -11.62 7.03
CA ALA A 52 10.37 -13.02 7.43
C ALA A 52 11.67 -13.67 6.89
#